data_AF-A0A930BAG6-F1
#
_entry.id   AF-A0A930BAG6-F1
#
_cell.length_a   1.000
_cell.length_b   1.000
_cell.length_c   1.000
_cell.angle_alpha   90.00
_cell.angle_beta   90.00
_cell.angle_gamma   90.00
#
_symmetry.space_group_name_H-M   'P 1'
#
loop_
_entity.id
_entity.type
_entity.pdbx_description
1 polymer ?
#
loop_
_entity_poly.entity_id
_entity_poly.type
_entity_poly.pdbx_seq_one_letter_code
_entity_poly.pdbx_strand_id
1 'polypeptide(L)'
;MENKTEEREEDTEKFYVAEEGVPLYICDQNALIAYYGSEIELNRTIVSPRGDGIYSARLPLLDVALPFLVYGRGLLFLDAYYLLAETVNNNTWRPITSVMIDIHRGKYAGLEHRYSRISVEEKGIELKNGHDGHSLRLQDVHGLKWIQL
;
A
#
# COMPACT_ATOMS: atom_id res chain seq x y z
N MET A 1 16.63 -27.01 -34.52
CA MET A 1 15.84 -25.81 -34.19
C MET A 1 16.25 -25.42 -32.79
N GLU A 2 17.05 -24.36 -32.66
CA GLU A 2 17.57 -23.89 -31.38
C GLU A 2 16.43 -23.35 -30.50
N ASN A 3 16.42 -23.79 -29.24
CA ASN A 3 15.57 -23.27 -28.20
C ASN A 3 15.93 -21.81 -27.94
N LYS A 4 15.02 -20.89 -28.29
CA LYS A 4 14.97 -19.58 -27.64
C LYS A 4 14.18 -19.76 -26.36
N THR A 5 14.86 -20.14 -25.30
CA THR A 5 14.38 -19.87 -23.94
C THR A 5 14.37 -18.36 -23.82
N GLU A 6 13.18 -17.75 -23.86
CA GLU A 6 13.00 -16.37 -23.43
C GLU A 6 13.46 -16.31 -21.97
N GLU A 7 14.63 -15.71 -21.75
CA GLU A 7 15.07 -15.28 -20.43
C GLU A 7 13.98 -14.33 -19.93
N ARG A 8 13.15 -14.80 -18.99
CA ARG A 8 12.34 -13.89 -18.19
C ARG A 8 13.33 -12.98 -17.49
N GLU A 9 13.23 -11.67 -17.70
CA GLU A 9 13.93 -10.67 -16.89
C GLU A 9 13.84 -11.13 -15.44
N GLU A 10 14.99 -11.24 -14.77
CA GLU A 10 15.06 -11.50 -13.33
C GLU A 10 14.04 -10.57 -12.66
N ASP A 11 13.08 -11.17 -11.97
CA ASP A 11 12.08 -10.45 -11.17
C ASP A 11 12.85 -9.81 -10.00
N THR A 12 13.54 -8.70 -10.28
CA THR A 12 14.52 -8.10 -9.36
C THR A 12 13.79 -7.40 -8.24
N GLU A 13 13.62 -8.10 -7.12
CA GLU A 13 13.14 -7.47 -5.90
C GLU A 13 14.06 -6.29 -5.51
N LYS A 14 13.47 -5.12 -5.26
CA LYS A 14 14.19 -3.97 -4.71
C LYS A 14 13.85 -3.78 -3.24
N PHE A 15 14.89 -3.51 -2.46
CA PHE A 15 14.76 -3.16 -1.06
C PHE A 15 14.59 -1.65 -0.87
N TYR A 16 13.66 -1.26 -0.02
CA TYR A 16 13.38 0.12 0.33
C TYR A 16 13.37 0.30 1.84
N VAL A 17 13.83 1.46 2.29
CA VAL A 17 13.61 1.93 3.67
C VAL A 17 12.66 3.11 3.58
N ALA A 18 11.48 2.99 4.18
CA ALA A 18 10.51 4.07 4.17
C ALA A 18 10.86 5.17 5.19
N GLU A 19 10.45 6.39 4.88
CA GLU A 19 10.54 7.53 5.77
C GLU A 19 9.13 7.96 6.20
N GLU A 20 8.98 8.37 7.46
CA GLU A 20 7.70 8.82 7.99
C GLU A 20 7.22 10.08 7.25
N GLY A 21 5.95 10.08 6.84
CA GLY A 21 5.33 11.20 6.14
C GLY A 21 5.81 11.40 4.69
N VAL A 22 6.72 10.57 4.17
CA VAL A 22 7.22 10.65 2.79
C VAL A 22 6.56 9.56 1.93
N PRO A 23 5.77 9.93 0.89
CA PRO A 23 5.15 8.93 0.03
C PRO A 23 6.18 8.15 -0.79
N LEU A 24 6.10 6.82 -0.74
CA LEU A 24 6.93 5.90 -1.53
C LEU A 24 6.21 5.44 -2.82
N TYR A 25 7.00 5.24 -3.88
CA TYR A 25 6.53 4.79 -5.20
C TYR A 25 7.35 3.60 -5.67
N ILE A 26 6.66 2.52 -6.02
CA ILE A 26 7.17 1.25 -6.54
C ILE A 26 6.68 1.11 -7.99
N CYS A 27 7.61 1.12 -8.93
CA CYS A 27 7.32 1.21 -10.36
C CYS A 27 6.86 -0.14 -10.93
N ASP A 28 7.80 -1.02 -11.25
CA ASP A 28 7.59 -2.19 -12.10
C ASP A 28 8.23 -3.47 -11.56
N GLN A 29 8.93 -3.39 -10.43
CA GLN A 29 9.57 -4.53 -9.78
C GLN A 29 8.88 -4.94 -8.47
N ASN A 30 9.13 -6.18 -8.03
CA ASN A 30 8.81 -6.59 -6.66
C ASN A 30 9.57 -5.71 -5.65
N ALA A 31 9.02 -5.56 -4.45
CA ALA A 31 9.63 -4.69 -3.44
C ALA A 31 9.49 -5.25 -2.02
N LEU A 32 10.58 -5.17 -1.26
CA LEU A 32 10.57 -5.33 0.19
C LEU A 32 10.79 -3.95 0.82
N ILE A 33 9.82 -3.49 1.61
CA ILE A 33 9.86 -2.17 2.26
C ILE A 33 10.01 -2.38 3.75
N ALA A 34 11.12 -1.93 4.33
CA ALA A 34 11.37 -1.90 5.75
C ALA A 34 10.97 -0.55 6.37
N TYR A 35 10.36 -0.60 7.56
CA TYR A 35 9.96 0.59 8.30
C TYR A 35 9.82 0.29 9.80
N TYR A 36 10.53 1.03 10.66
CA TYR A 36 10.49 0.90 12.14
C TYR A 36 10.54 -0.54 12.69
N GLY A 37 11.36 -1.41 12.09
CA GLY A 37 11.51 -2.81 12.52
C GLY A 37 10.37 -3.73 12.07
N SER A 38 9.50 -3.25 11.17
CA SER A 38 8.56 -4.05 10.40
C SER A 38 8.90 -4.06 8.91
N GLU A 39 8.26 -4.95 8.17
CA GLU A 39 8.44 -5.11 6.74
C GLU A 39 7.10 -5.35 6.04
N ILE A 40 6.98 -4.87 4.80
CA ILE A 40 5.92 -5.24 3.87
C ILE A 40 6.56 -5.65 2.53
N GLU A 41 6.21 -6.84 2.08
CA GLU A 41 6.62 -7.41 0.80
C GLU A 41 5.51 -7.16 -0.22
N LEU A 42 5.88 -6.65 -1.39
CA LEU A 42 5.00 -6.33 -2.50
C LEU A 42 5.42 -7.14 -3.72
N ASN A 43 4.58 -8.11 -4.09
CA ASN A 43 4.77 -8.96 -5.26
C ASN A 43 3.83 -8.51 -6.37
N ARG A 44 4.41 -8.08 -7.50
CA ARG A 44 3.69 -7.46 -8.60
C ARG A 44 2.70 -8.43 -9.21
N THR A 45 1.47 -7.98 -9.40
CA THR A 45 0.38 -8.84 -9.91
C THR A 45 -0.12 -8.36 -11.26
N ILE A 46 -0.59 -7.12 -11.33
CA ILE A 46 -1.15 -6.53 -12.56
C ILE A 46 -0.70 -5.08 -12.72
N VAL A 47 -0.95 -4.51 -13.90
CA VAL A 47 -0.69 -3.11 -14.22
C VAL A 47 -2.02 -2.42 -14.48
N SER A 48 -2.23 -1.25 -13.87
CA SER A 48 -3.39 -0.43 -14.17
C SER A 48 -3.33 0.07 -15.63
N PRO A 49 -4.47 0.43 -16.26
CA PRO A 49 -4.46 1.08 -17.58
C PRO A 49 -3.67 2.40 -17.64
N ARG A 50 -3.29 2.96 -16.49
CA ARG A 50 -2.45 4.17 -16.38
C ARG A 50 -0.97 3.86 -16.15
N GLY A 51 -0.59 2.57 -16.14
CA GLY A 51 0.79 2.15 -15.94
C GLY A 51 1.20 1.96 -14.48
N ASP A 52 0.28 2.08 -13.51
CA ASP A 52 0.63 1.85 -12.10
C ASP A 52 0.76 0.36 -11.80
N GLY A 53 1.83 -0.04 -11.12
CA GLY A 53 1.94 -1.39 -10.56
C GLY A 53 0.92 -1.63 -9.45
N ILE A 54 0.28 -2.79 -9.48
CA ILE A 54 -0.66 -3.27 -8.46
C ILE A 54 -0.12 -4.61 -7.95
N TYR A 55 0.00 -4.71 -6.63
CA TYR A 55 0.80 -5.72 -5.94
C TYR A 55 -0.06 -6.52 -4.99
N SER A 56 0.18 -7.83 -4.92
CA SER A 56 -0.14 -8.59 -3.72
C SER A 56 0.81 -8.17 -2.61
N ALA A 57 0.32 -8.14 -1.37
CA ALA A 57 1.08 -7.63 -0.24
C ALA A 57 1.10 -8.65 0.90
N ARG A 58 2.25 -8.78 1.56
CA ARG A 58 2.47 -9.68 2.69
C ARG A 58 3.23 -8.95 3.79
N LEU A 59 2.92 -9.27 5.04
CA LEU A 59 3.63 -8.80 6.23
C LEU A 59 4.54 -9.95 6.67
N PRO A 60 5.83 -9.99 6.28
CA PRO A 60 6.67 -11.18 6.43
C PRO A 60 6.86 -11.61 7.88
N LEU A 61 7.03 -10.65 8.79
CA LEU A 61 7.22 -10.91 10.22
C LEU A 61 6.00 -11.56 10.90
N LEU A 62 4.82 -11.39 10.31
CA LEU A 62 3.56 -11.93 10.82
C LEU A 62 3.08 -13.15 10.03
N ASP A 63 3.78 -13.52 8.96
CA ASP A 63 3.41 -14.61 8.04
C ASP A 63 1.97 -14.49 7.48
N VAL A 64 1.54 -13.26 7.17
CA VAL A 64 0.15 -12.99 6.73
C VAL A 64 0.10 -12.17 5.46
N ALA A 65 -0.82 -12.54 4.56
CA ALA A 65 -1.09 -11.82 3.31
C ALA A 65 -2.29 -10.89 3.45
N LEU A 66 -2.27 -9.74 2.77
CA LEU A 66 -3.43 -8.85 2.71
C LEU A 66 -4.50 -9.44 1.79
N PRO A 67 -5.80 -9.32 2.13
CA PRO A 67 -6.91 -9.87 1.34
C PRO A 67 -7.28 -8.98 0.13
N PHE A 68 -6.44 -8.03 -0.22
CA PHE A 68 -6.61 -7.06 -1.30
C PHE A 68 -5.26 -6.73 -1.93
N LEU A 69 -5.29 -6.15 -3.13
CA LEU A 69 -4.08 -5.68 -3.80
C LEU A 69 -3.81 -4.22 -3.45
N VAL A 70 -2.52 -3.87 -3.40
CA VAL A 70 -1.99 -2.56 -3.05
C VAL A 70 -1.45 -1.88 -4.30
N TYR A 71 -1.80 -0.62 -4.51
CA TYR A 71 -1.12 0.19 -5.51
C TYR A 71 0.28 0.55 -5.03
N GLY A 72 1.29 0.37 -5.87
CA GLY A 72 2.67 0.79 -5.58
C GLY A 72 2.88 2.31 -5.67
N ARG A 73 1.87 3.13 -5.40
CA ARG A 73 1.99 4.58 -5.43
C ARG A 73 1.40 5.19 -4.17
N GLY A 74 2.02 6.25 -3.69
CA GLY A 74 1.53 6.97 -2.53
C GLY A 74 1.46 6.10 -1.27
N LEU A 75 2.36 5.12 -1.15
CA LEU A 75 2.51 4.32 0.06
C LEU A 75 3.04 5.26 1.15
N LEU A 76 2.19 5.59 2.12
CA LEU A 76 2.54 6.58 3.14
C LEU A 76 2.58 5.94 4.52
N PHE A 77 3.76 5.94 5.12
CA PHE A 77 3.96 5.50 6.49
C PHE A 77 3.79 6.71 7.42
N LEU A 78 2.89 6.60 8.40
CA LEU A 78 2.41 7.75 9.19
C LEU A 78 3.06 7.86 10.56
N ASP A 79 3.40 6.72 11.14
CA ASP A 79 4.11 6.49 12.40
C ASP A 79 4.50 5.00 12.37
N ALA A 80 5.33 4.53 13.30
CA ALA A 80 5.93 3.20 13.35
C ALA A 80 4.99 2.03 12.96
N TYR A 81 3.69 2.16 13.24
CA TYR A 81 2.71 1.10 13.05
C TYR A 81 1.95 1.14 11.72
N TYR A 82 1.76 2.31 11.10
CA TYR A 82 0.66 2.49 10.16
C TYR A 82 1.11 2.85 8.75
N LEU A 83 0.64 2.06 7.78
CA LEU A 83 0.73 2.32 6.35
C LEU A 83 -0.66 2.70 5.81
N LEU A 84 -0.74 3.86 5.17
CA LEU A 84 -1.88 4.26 4.35
C LEU A 84 -1.58 3.93 2.89
N ALA A 85 -2.48 3.17 2.25
CA ALA A 85 -2.32 2.76 0.86
C ALA A 85 -3.63 2.85 0.06
N GLU A 86 -3.50 3.09 -1.25
CA GLU A 86 -4.59 2.84 -2.20
C GLU A 86 -4.66 1.34 -2.51
N THR A 87 -5.86 0.77 -2.50
CA THR A 87 -6.10 -0.67 -2.66
C THR A 87 -7.27 -0.96 -3.58
N VAL A 88 -7.29 -2.19 -4.09
CA VAL A 88 -8.36 -2.75 -4.95
C VAL A 88 -8.59 -4.21 -4.59
N ASN A 89 -9.78 -4.72 -4.93
CA ASN A 89 -10.06 -6.14 -4.82
C ASN A 89 -9.18 -6.96 -5.78
N ASN A 90 -9.00 -8.23 -5.47
CA ASN A 90 -8.22 -9.15 -6.30
C ASN A 90 -8.74 -9.18 -7.75
N ASN A 91 -7.81 -9.24 -8.70
CA ASN A 91 -8.08 -9.27 -10.14
C ASN A 91 -8.84 -8.04 -10.69
N THR A 92 -8.86 -6.93 -9.96
CA THR A 92 -9.40 -5.66 -10.47
C THR A 92 -8.39 -4.53 -10.29
N TRP A 93 -8.58 -3.44 -11.04
CA TRP A 93 -7.86 -2.17 -10.87
C TRP A 93 -8.81 -1.05 -10.40
N ARG A 94 -10.10 -1.38 -10.15
CA ARG A 94 -11.15 -0.49 -9.65
C ARG A 94 -12.27 -1.28 -8.96
N PRO A 95 -13.09 -0.65 -8.09
CA PRO A 95 -12.92 0.71 -7.56
C PRO A 95 -11.70 0.80 -6.62
N ILE A 96 -11.04 1.95 -6.61
CA ILE A 96 -9.89 2.21 -5.73
C ILE A 96 -10.44 2.74 -4.41
N THR A 97 -9.96 2.21 -3.30
CA THR A 97 -10.25 2.72 -1.94
C THR A 97 -8.97 2.88 -1.15
N SER A 98 -8.99 3.70 -0.11
CA SER A 98 -7.86 3.81 0.81
C SER A 98 -8.04 2.90 2.01
N VAL A 99 -6.96 2.27 2.44
CA VAL A 99 -6.92 1.38 3.60
C VAL A 99 -5.78 1.80 4.51
N MET A 100 -6.05 1.84 5.81
CA MET A 100 -5.03 1.91 6.84
C MET A 100 -4.62 0.50 7.25
N ILE A 101 -3.33 0.21 7.28
CA ILE A 101 -2.77 -1.10 7.62
C ILE A 101 -1.86 -0.93 8.84
N ASP A 102 -2.13 -1.66 9.91
CA ASP A 102 -1.21 -1.81 11.05
C ASP A 102 -0.24 -2.96 10.72
N ILE A 103 0.96 -2.60 10.25
CA ILE A 103 1.95 -3.55 9.75
C ILE A 103 2.58 -4.39 10.87
N HIS A 104 2.52 -3.92 12.12
CA HIS A 104 3.06 -4.61 13.28
C HIS A 104 2.09 -5.63 13.89
N ARG A 105 0.77 -5.42 13.73
CA ARG A 105 -0.26 -6.27 14.34
C ARG A 105 -1.07 -7.08 13.34
N GLY A 106 -0.88 -6.84 12.04
CA GLY A 106 -1.58 -7.58 11.01
C GLY A 106 -3.07 -7.32 11.05
N LYS A 107 -3.45 -6.04 11.06
CA LYS A 107 -4.86 -5.64 10.98
C LYS A 107 -5.00 -4.46 10.03
N TYR A 108 -6.18 -4.26 9.49
CA TYR A 108 -6.44 -3.17 8.57
C TYR A 108 -7.80 -2.53 8.82
N ALA A 109 -7.99 -1.31 8.34
CA ALA A 109 -9.25 -0.60 8.36
C ALA A 109 -9.48 0.08 7.00
N GLY A 110 -10.57 -0.28 6.32
CA GLY A 110 -10.99 0.40 5.11
C GLY A 110 -11.53 1.80 5.43
N LEU A 111 -11.18 2.78 4.60
CA LEU A 111 -11.61 4.17 4.75
C LEU A 111 -12.80 4.53 3.84
N GLU A 112 -13.43 3.51 3.23
CA GLU A 112 -14.62 3.56 2.35
C GLU A 112 -14.42 4.31 1.01
N HIS A 113 -13.66 5.40 1.01
CA HIS A 113 -13.35 6.23 -0.15
C HIS A 113 -11.87 6.16 -0.52
N ARG A 114 -11.56 6.63 -1.72
CA ARG A 114 -10.19 6.92 -2.15
C ARG A 114 -9.75 8.28 -1.59
N TYR A 115 -8.58 8.34 -0.96
CA TYR A 115 -7.95 9.58 -0.56
C TYR A 115 -6.58 9.70 -1.21
N SER A 116 -6.48 10.55 -2.23
CA SER A 116 -5.27 10.70 -3.06
C SER A 116 -4.39 11.89 -2.64
N ARG A 117 -4.82 12.67 -1.64
CA ARG A 117 -4.09 13.80 -1.09
C ARG A 117 -4.07 13.69 0.42
N ILE A 118 -2.88 13.85 1.00
CA ILE A 118 -2.64 13.67 2.43
C ILE A 118 -1.92 14.91 2.94
N SER A 119 -2.43 15.50 4.02
CA SER A 119 -1.81 16.62 4.73
C SER A 119 -1.59 16.21 6.17
N VAL A 120 -0.36 16.31 6.66
CA VAL A 120 -0.05 16.11 8.08
C VAL A 120 -0.13 17.48 8.75
N GLU A 121 -1.08 17.64 9.66
CA GLU A 121 -1.34 18.89 10.39
C GLU A 121 -1.05 18.69 11.89
N GLU A 122 -0.83 19.77 12.64
CA GLU A 122 -0.60 19.72 14.11
C GLU A 122 -1.66 18.92 14.90
N LYS A 123 -2.87 18.79 14.33
CA LYS A 123 -4.04 18.18 14.97
C LYS A 123 -4.50 16.91 14.25
N GLY A 124 -3.57 16.16 13.68
CA GLY A 124 -3.82 14.89 13.01
C GLY A 124 -3.67 14.95 11.49
N ILE A 125 -4.09 13.89 10.82
CA ILE A 125 -3.88 13.73 9.37
C ILE A 125 -5.18 14.05 8.64
N GLU A 126 -5.11 14.93 7.65
CA GLU A 126 -6.20 15.24 6.75
C GLU A 126 -6.03 14.50 5.43
N LEU A 127 -7.01 13.67 5.10
CA LEU A 127 -7.10 12.90 3.88
C LEU A 127 -8.14 13.56 2.97
N LYS A 128 -7.81 13.80 1.70
CA LYS A 128 -8.72 14.37 0.71
C LYS A 128 -8.73 13.53 -0.56
N ASN A 129 -9.93 13.29 -1.07
CA ASN A 129 -10.14 12.79 -2.41
C ASN A 129 -10.04 13.99 -3.37
N GLY A 130 -9.06 13.93 -4.28
CA GLY A 130 -8.84 15.01 -5.24
C GLY A 130 -9.89 15.12 -6.35
N HIS A 131 -10.83 14.16 -6.45
CA HIS A 131 -11.81 14.07 -7.52
C HIS A 131 -13.21 14.51 -7.09
N ASP A 132 -13.71 13.98 -5.97
CA ASP A 132 -15.08 14.23 -5.49
C ASP A 132 -15.13 15.17 -4.27
N GLY A 133 -13.98 15.51 -3.69
CA GLY A 133 -13.87 16.43 -2.56
C GLY A 133 -14.15 15.80 -1.19
N HIS A 134 -14.39 14.50 -1.09
CA HIS A 134 -14.50 13.82 0.20
C HIS A 134 -13.23 14.05 1.03
N SER A 135 -13.41 14.39 2.30
CA SER A 135 -12.32 14.52 3.26
C SER A 135 -12.55 13.65 4.49
N LEU A 136 -11.46 13.16 5.06
CA LEU A 136 -11.44 12.42 6.31
C LEU A 136 -10.32 12.97 7.17
N ARG A 137 -10.64 13.33 8.41
CA ARG A 137 -9.65 13.78 9.38
C ARG A 137 -9.42 12.67 10.40
N LEU A 138 -8.25 12.06 10.36
CA LEU A 138 -7.83 11.05 11.32
C LEU A 138 -7.29 11.78 12.56
N GLN A 139 -8.17 11.97 13.54
CA GLN A 139 -7.82 12.48 14.87
C GLN A 139 -7.46 11.35 15.84
N ASP A 140 -8.08 10.18 15.67
CA ASP A 140 -7.81 8.96 16.42
C ASP A 140 -7.92 7.75 15.48
N VAL A 141 -6.78 7.12 15.20
CA VAL A 141 -6.69 5.90 14.40
C VAL A 141 -7.31 4.70 15.12
N HIS A 142 -7.44 4.72 16.45
CA HIS A 142 -8.06 3.65 17.21
C HIS A 142 -9.57 3.57 17.02
N GLY A 143 -10.23 4.69 16.66
CA GLY A 143 -11.65 4.74 16.34
C GLY A 143 -12.05 4.10 15.01
N LEU A 144 -11.08 3.69 14.18
CA LEU A 144 -11.36 2.99 12.92
C LEU A 144 -11.91 1.57 13.16
N LYS A 145 -12.69 1.07 12.21
CA LYS A 145 -13.18 -0.32 12.22
C LYS A 145 -12.08 -1.27 11.77
N TRP A 146 -11.25 -1.69 12.71
CA TRP A 146 -10.15 -2.60 12.47
C TRP A 146 -10.62 -4.05 12.27
N ILE A 147 -10.05 -4.72 11.27
CA ILE A 147 -10.23 -6.13 10.94
C ILE A 147 -8.89 -6.84 11.10
N GLN A 148 -8.88 -7.91 11.89
CA GLN A 148 -7.69 -8.76 12.08
C GLN A 148 -7.47 -9.63 10.82
N LEU A 149 -6.22 -9.74 10.37
CA LEU A 149 -5.79 -10.63 9.29
C LEU A 149 -5.51 -12.05 9.81
#